data_AF-A0A210VSC4-F1
#
_entry.id   AF-A0A210VSC4-F1
#
_cell.length_a   1.000
_cell.length_b   1.000
_cell.length_c   1.000
_cell.angle_alpha   90.00
_cell.angle_beta   90.00
_cell.angle_gamma   90.00
#
_symmetry.space_group_name_H-M   'P 1'
#
loop_
_entity.id
_entity.type
_entity.pdbx_description
1 polymer ?
#
loop_
_entity_poly.entity_id
_entity_poly.type
_entity_poly.pdbx_seq_one_letter_code
_entity_poly.pdbx_strand_id
1 'polypeptide(L)'
;MKLVSTATLIAALAFSAATFAQSGDMGSMKMEGKGMQECMDMKGMKGMDMKDMDAKKCQDMMKGMDAKGTAKSAAHEADAVVKEFDAVQGKVTLAHGPVKSLGWPAMTMAFGVKDKALYDKLAVGAKVHVGFKKEGDGYVVTSVK
;
A
#
# COMPACT_ATOMS: atom_id res chain seq x y z
N MET A 1 -39.03 2.45 32.90
CA MET A 1 -40.20 2.88 32.10
C MET A 1 -40.10 4.38 31.83
N LYS A 2 -39.77 4.77 30.60
CA LYS A 2 -40.03 6.09 30.02
C LYS A 2 -40.09 5.86 28.51
N LEU A 3 -41.26 6.15 27.96
CA LEU A 3 -41.77 5.73 26.66
C LEU A 3 -41.63 6.87 25.64
N VAL A 4 -41.57 6.45 24.36
CA VAL A 4 -41.91 7.14 23.10
C VAL A 4 -41.14 8.41 22.69
N SER A 5 -40.54 8.37 21.49
CA SER A 5 -41.13 9.09 20.35
C SER A 5 -40.62 8.53 19.01
N THR A 6 -41.57 8.11 18.18
CA THR A 6 -41.43 7.53 16.84
C THR A 6 -41.73 8.56 15.75
N ALA A 7 -41.23 8.28 14.54
CA ALA A 7 -41.60 8.85 13.22
C ALA A 7 -41.05 10.26 12.93
N THR A 8 -40.48 10.54 11.75
CA THR A 8 -41.19 10.56 10.46
C THR A 8 -40.28 10.29 9.26
N LEU A 9 -40.89 9.66 8.26
CA LEU A 9 -40.43 9.18 6.97
C LEU A 9 -40.64 10.25 5.86
N ILE A 10 -40.16 10.01 4.63
CA ILE A 10 -40.44 10.69 3.32
C ILE A 10 -39.23 11.56 2.85
N ALA A 11 -38.35 11.08 1.97
CA ALA A 11 -38.45 10.79 0.52
C ALA A 11 -38.35 12.03 -0.39
N ALA A 12 -37.30 12.09 -1.22
CA ALA A 12 -37.34 12.71 -2.55
C ALA A 12 -36.16 12.23 -3.41
N LEU A 13 -36.51 11.53 -4.48
CA LEU A 13 -35.67 11.22 -5.63
C LEU A 13 -35.42 12.50 -6.44
N ALA A 14 -34.19 12.72 -6.89
CA ALA A 14 -33.93 13.56 -8.04
C ALA A 14 -32.80 12.93 -8.87
N PHE A 15 -33.22 12.19 -9.90
CA PHE A 15 -32.39 11.83 -11.03
C PHE A 15 -32.05 13.11 -11.80
N SER A 16 -30.77 13.38 -12.04
CA SER A 16 -30.35 14.24 -13.14
C SER A 16 -29.65 13.37 -14.16
N ALA A 17 -30.38 13.06 -15.22
CA ALA A 17 -29.83 12.54 -16.47
C ALA A 17 -29.07 13.68 -17.16
N ALA A 18 -27.80 13.46 -17.44
CA ALA A 18 -27.04 14.22 -18.42
C ALA A 18 -26.51 13.23 -19.45
N THR A 19 -27.25 13.11 -20.55
CA THR A 19 -26.84 12.46 -21.78
C THR A 19 -26.01 13.45 -22.60
N PHE A 20 -24.72 13.19 -22.85
CA PHE A 20 -24.11 13.53 -24.15
C PHE A 20 -22.77 12.81 -24.37
N ALA A 21 -22.77 12.05 -25.47
CA ALA A 21 -21.69 11.60 -26.35
C ALA A 21 -20.22 11.92 -26.03
N GLN A 22 -19.35 10.92 -26.22
CA GLN A 22 -18.47 10.88 -27.41
C GLN A 22 -17.88 9.46 -27.60
N SER A 23 -18.23 8.86 -28.73
CA SER A 23 -17.51 7.74 -29.34
C SER A 23 -16.09 8.20 -29.67
N GLY A 24 -15.10 7.45 -29.23
CA GLY A 24 -13.69 7.64 -29.54
C GLY A 24 -13.06 6.29 -29.85
N ASP A 25 -13.24 5.86 -31.09
CA ASP A 25 -12.41 4.86 -31.75
C ASP A 25 -10.94 5.30 -31.69
N MET A 26 -10.08 4.47 -31.11
CA MET A 26 -8.64 4.54 -31.32
C MET A 26 -8.05 3.14 -31.33
N GLY A 27 -8.13 2.54 -32.52
CA GLY A 27 -6.95 2.01 -33.21
C GLY A 27 -6.02 1.10 -32.42
N SER A 28 -6.22 -0.20 -32.60
CA SER A 28 -5.23 -1.07 -33.27
C SER A 28 -3.77 -0.67 -33.13
N MET A 29 -3.05 -1.23 -32.15
CA MET A 29 -1.60 -1.38 -32.24
C MET A 29 -1.24 -2.87 -32.22
N LYS A 30 -1.34 -3.47 -33.40
CA LYS A 30 -0.60 -4.67 -33.79
C LYS A 30 0.88 -4.30 -33.84
N MET A 31 1.67 -4.87 -32.93
CA MET A 31 3.13 -4.87 -33.02
C MET A 31 3.55 -6.15 -33.74
N GLU A 32 3.42 -6.13 -35.07
CA GLU A 32 4.14 -7.04 -35.96
C GLU A 32 5.36 -6.28 -36.50
N GLY A 33 6.47 -6.38 -35.77
CA GLY A 33 7.76 -5.84 -36.14
C GLY A 33 8.76 -6.96 -36.33
N LYS A 34 8.67 -7.64 -37.47
CA LYS A 34 9.67 -8.62 -37.93
C LYS A 34 10.86 -7.84 -38.52
N GLY A 35 11.77 -7.40 -37.66
CA GLY A 35 13.17 -7.11 -37.99
C GLY A 35 14.01 -8.13 -37.22
N MET A 36 14.28 -9.29 -37.79
CA MET A 36 15.49 -9.53 -38.58
C MET A 36 16.72 -9.52 -37.66
N GLN A 37 17.13 -10.74 -37.29
CA GLN A 37 18.53 -11.14 -37.40
C GLN A 37 19.51 -10.56 -36.37
N GLU A 38 19.42 -11.04 -35.14
CA GLU A 38 20.62 -11.19 -34.29
C GLU A 38 20.50 -12.38 -33.31
N CYS A 39 19.83 -13.45 -33.75
CA CYS A 39 19.77 -14.75 -33.07
C CYS A 39 20.66 -15.79 -33.77
N MET A 40 21.84 -15.37 -34.24
CA MET A 40 22.89 -16.25 -34.75
C MET A 40 24.26 -15.66 -34.44
N ASP A 41 24.73 -15.78 -33.19
CA ASP A 41 26.18 -15.91 -32.96
C ASP A 41 26.44 -16.86 -31.79
N MET A 42 26.34 -18.14 -32.14
CA MET A 42 26.72 -19.26 -31.32
C MET A 42 28.19 -19.58 -31.64
N LYS A 43 29.13 -18.80 -31.10
CA LYS A 43 30.55 -19.17 -31.15
C LYS A 43 31.35 -18.61 -29.98
N GLY A 44 31.48 -19.45 -28.95
CA GLY A 44 32.66 -19.41 -28.08
C GLY A 44 32.41 -19.33 -26.59
N MET A 45 31.83 -20.37 -25.99
CA MET A 45 32.17 -20.74 -24.60
C MET A 45 32.31 -22.26 -24.52
N LYS A 46 33.39 -22.76 -25.12
CA LYS A 46 33.91 -24.10 -24.89
C LYS A 46 34.71 -24.05 -23.59
N GLY A 47 34.23 -24.76 -22.58
CA GLY A 47 34.97 -25.03 -21.34
C GLY A 47 34.71 -24.02 -20.23
N MET A 48 33.57 -24.16 -19.56
CA MET A 48 33.51 -23.82 -18.14
C MET A 48 33.06 -25.09 -17.43
N ASP A 49 34.07 -25.81 -16.93
CA ASP A 49 33.93 -27.11 -16.29
C ASP A 49 32.92 -27.07 -15.13
N MET A 50 31.90 -27.90 -15.28
CA MET A 50 30.79 -28.09 -14.34
C MET A 50 31.20 -29.05 -13.20
N LYS A 51 32.34 -28.80 -12.55
CA LYS A 51 32.88 -29.71 -11.50
C LYS A 51 33.31 -29.06 -10.19
N ASP A 52 33.21 -27.74 -10.05
CA ASP A 52 33.60 -27.03 -8.81
C ASP A 52 32.45 -26.25 -8.15
N MET A 53 31.20 -26.64 -8.40
CA MET A 53 30.06 -26.14 -7.61
C MET A 53 29.89 -26.98 -6.35
N ASP A 54 30.75 -26.70 -5.38
CA ASP A 54 30.72 -27.23 -4.03
C ASP A 54 29.34 -26.96 -3.40
N ALA A 55 28.58 -28.03 -3.12
CA ALA A 55 27.23 -27.97 -2.54
C ALA A 55 27.18 -27.24 -1.18
N LYS A 56 28.34 -27.01 -0.56
CA LYS A 56 28.49 -26.25 0.68
C LYS A 56 28.38 -24.74 0.49
N LYS A 57 28.75 -24.18 -0.67
CA LYS A 57 28.67 -22.74 -0.94
C LYS A 57 27.25 -22.28 -1.28
N CYS A 58 26.44 -23.14 -1.90
CA CYS A 58 25.00 -22.89 -2.08
C CYS A 58 24.21 -22.91 -0.76
N GLN A 59 24.63 -23.71 0.23
CA GLN A 59 24.01 -23.68 1.57
C GLN A 59 24.36 -22.39 2.34
N ASP A 60 25.60 -21.90 2.25
CA ASP A 60 26.00 -20.65 2.90
C ASP A 60 25.35 -19.42 2.27
N MET A 61 25.13 -19.43 0.94
CA MET A 61 24.43 -18.34 0.24
C MET A 61 22.91 -18.35 0.45
N MET A 62 22.29 -19.46 0.88
CA MET A 62 20.87 -19.44 1.29
C MET A 62 20.67 -18.92 2.71
N LYS A 63 21.63 -19.14 3.62
CA LYS A 63 21.52 -18.73 5.04
C LYS A 63 21.72 -17.23 5.28
N GLY A 64 22.21 -16.50 4.27
CA GLY A 64 22.30 -15.03 4.27
C GLY A 64 21.03 -14.31 3.82
N MET A 65 20.01 -15.04 3.33
CA MET A 65 18.71 -14.48 2.95
C MET A 65 17.62 -14.72 4.02
N ASP A 66 17.99 -15.14 5.23
CA ASP A 66 17.09 -15.36 6.37
C ASP A 66 16.89 -14.11 7.24
N ALA A 67 16.92 -12.92 6.64
CA ALA A 67 16.52 -11.68 7.32
C ALA A 67 15.65 -10.73 6.49
N LYS A 68 15.09 -11.16 5.35
CA LYS A 68 14.03 -10.40 4.67
C LYS A 68 13.24 -11.27 3.70
N GLY A 69 12.08 -11.76 4.11
CA GLY A 69 11.24 -12.44 3.13
C GLY A 69 10.07 -13.28 3.60
N THR A 70 9.56 -13.11 4.83
CA THR A 70 8.10 -13.23 4.92
C THR A 70 7.55 -12.12 4.03
N ALA A 71 6.62 -12.44 3.13
CA ALA A 71 5.81 -11.45 2.42
C ALA A 71 4.93 -10.70 3.43
N LYS A 72 5.58 -9.95 4.32
CA LYS A 72 5.00 -9.05 5.29
C LYS A 72 4.60 -7.85 4.45
N SER A 73 3.30 -7.59 4.36
CA SER A 73 2.76 -6.38 3.73
C SER A 73 3.66 -5.21 4.10
N ALA A 74 4.15 -4.47 3.09
CA ALA A 74 5.11 -3.40 3.30
C ALA A 74 4.57 -2.43 4.35
N ALA A 75 5.17 -2.47 5.54
CA ALA A 75 4.88 -1.52 6.59
C ALA A 75 5.66 -0.24 6.26
N HIS A 76 4.93 0.86 6.16
CA HIS A 76 5.44 2.20 5.95
C HIS A 76 5.54 2.88 7.31
N GLU A 77 6.56 3.70 7.49
CA GLU A 77 6.78 4.43 8.74
C GLU A 77 6.91 5.93 8.46
N ALA A 78 6.38 6.75 9.37
CA ALA A 78 6.55 8.19 9.35
C ALA A 78 6.38 8.82 10.73
N ASP A 79 7.11 9.90 10.96
CA ASP A 79 6.85 10.80 12.08
C ASP A 79 5.54 11.54 11.84
N ALA A 80 4.70 11.65 12.85
CA ALA A 80 3.40 12.28 12.74
C ALA A 80 3.01 13.04 14.00
N VAL A 81 2.12 14.01 13.84
CA VAL A 81 1.44 14.67 14.95
C VAL A 81 -0.03 14.31 14.91
N VAL A 82 -0.56 13.84 16.03
CA VAL A 82 -1.98 13.53 16.14
C VAL A 82 -2.79 14.82 16.11
N LYS A 83 -3.66 14.97 15.11
CA LYS A 83 -4.54 16.12 14.96
C LYS A 83 -5.91 15.85 15.55
N GLU A 84 -6.41 14.64 15.37
CA GLU A 84 -7.72 14.22 15.83
C GLU A 84 -7.73 12.70 16.02
N PHE A 85 -8.51 12.22 16.98
CA PHE A 85 -8.67 10.78 17.21
C PHE A 85 -10.13 10.44 17.50
N ASP A 86 -10.72 9.58 16.66
CA ASP A 86 -12.06 9.03 16.83
C ASP A 86 -11.96 7.56 17.25
N ALA A 87 -12.13 7.32 18.55
CA ALA A 87 -12.11 5.99 19.14
C ALA A 87 -13.37 5.15 18.81
N VAL A 88 -14.48 5.80 18.42
CA VAL A 88 -15.73 5.11 18.09
C VAL A 88 -15.63 4.51 16.69
N GLN A 89 -15.09 5.27 15.75
CA GLN A 89 -14.86 4.84 14.36
C GLN A 89 -13.52 4.14 14.16
N GLY A 90 -12.62 4.21 15.15
CA GLY A 90 -11.26 3.68 15.04
C GLY A 90 -10.46 4.37 13.95
N LYS A 91 -10.54 5.71 13.89
CA LYS A 91 -9.82 6.54 12.92
C LYS A 91 -8.98 7.58 13.63
N VAL A 92 -7.79 7.84 13.09
CA VAL A 92 -6.89 8.88 13.58
C VAL A 92 -6.48 9.79 12.43
N THR A 93 -6.62 11.10 12.62
CA THR A 93 -6.12 12.09 11.68
C THR A 93 -4.73 12.49 12.10
N LEU A 94 -3.76 12.22 11.24
CA LEU A 94 -2.34 12.44 11.49
C LEU A 94 -1.79 13.47 10.51
N ALA A 95 -1.14 14.50 11.03
CA ALA A 95 -0.24 15.34 10.25
C ALA A 95 1.10 14.62 10.16
N HIS A 96 1.28 13.80 9.13
CA HIS A 96 2.49 13.02 8.94
C HIS A 96 3.55 13.81 8.18
N GLY A 97 4.81 13.55 8.51
CA GLY A 97 5.97 14.00 7.75
C GLY A 97 6.15 13.20 6.46
N PRO A 98 7.24 13.43 5.72
CA PRO A 98 7.49 12.77 4.44
C PRO A 98 7.60 11.25 4.58
N VAL A 99 6.84 10.49 3.78
CA VAL A 99 6.88 9.03 3.75
C VAL A 99 7.73 8.59 2.56
N LYS A 100 9.02 8.36 2.77
CA LYS A 100 9.97 8.01 1.68
C LYS A 100 9.56 6.74 0.92
N SER A 101 8.98 5.76 1.60
CA SER A 101 8.59 4.48 0.98
C SER A 101 7.43 4.59 -0.01
N LEU A 102 6.61 5.64 0.11
CA LEU A 102 5.46 5.90 -0.76
C LEU A 102 5.65 7.14 -1.64
N GLY A 103 6.75 7.89 -1.44
CA GLY A 103 6.99 9.17 -2.11
C GLY A 103 6.03 10.28 -1.68
N TRP A 104 5.42 10.19 -0.49
CA TRP A 104 4.48 11.20 -0.02
C TRP A 104 5.19 12.37 0.65
N PRO A 105 4.76 13.63 0.38
CA PRO A 105 5.21 14.79 1.13
C PRO A 105 4.60 14.80 2.54
N ALA A 106 4.99 15.78 3.35
CA ALA A 106 4.30 16.03 4.62
C ALA A 106 2.85 16.49 4.33
N MET A 107 1.87 15.79 4.89
CA MET A 107 0.45 16.10 4.71
C MET A 107 -0.39 15.59 5.88
N THR A 108 -1.64 16.05 5.94
CA THR A 108 -2.61 15.59 6.96
C THR A 108 -3.58 14.61 6.33
N MET A 109 -3.67 13.39 6.86
CA MET A 109 -4.53 12.34 6.34
C MET A 109 -5.11 11.49 7.48
N ALA A 110 -6.29 10.91 7.25
CA ALA A 110 -6.93 9.99 8.17
C ALA A 110 -6.47 8.54 7.93
N PHE A 111 -6.07 7.86 9.00
CA PHE A 111 -5.66 6.47 9.01
C PHE A 111 -6.61 5.66 9.89
N GLY A 112 -6.87 4.41 9.51
CA GLY A 112 -7.60 3.47 10.36
C GLY A 112 -6.73 2.96 11.50
N VAL A 113 -7.33 2.65 12.64
CA VAL A 113 -6.64 2.04 13.80
C VAL A 113 -7.49 0.88 14.28
N LYS A 114 -7.03 -0.34 13.96
CA LYS A 114 -7.72 -1.58 14.36
C LYS A 114 -7.36 -2.04 15.76
N ASP A 115 -6.13 -1.76 16.18
CA ASP A 115 -5.64 -2.16 17.50
C ASP A 115 -5.99 -1.10 18.54
N LYS A 116 -6.85 -1.47 19.49
CA LYS A 116 -7.26 -0.59 20.59
C LYS A 116 -6.12 -0.30 21.56
N ALA A 117 -5.10 -1.15 21.65
CA ALA A 117 -3.94 -0.92 22.50
C ALA A 117 -3.09 0.28 22.04
N LEU A 118 -3.29 0.75 20.80
CA LEU A 118 -2.61 1.93 20.28
C LEU A 118 -3.32 3.23 20.68
N TYR A 119 -4.57 3.17 21.16
CA TYR A 119 -5.42 4.35 21.37
C TYR A 119 -4.83 5.28 22.44
N ASP A 120 -4.25 4.70 23.49
CA ASP A 120 -3.58 5.44 24.57
C ASP A 120 -2.36 6.27 24.09
N LYS A 121 -1.77 5.88 22.95
CA LYS A 121 -0.63 6.59 22.34
C LYS A 121 -1.05 7.67 21.36
N LEU A 122 -2.34 7.72 20.98
CA LEU A 122 -2.89 8.62 19.97
C LEU A 122 -3.59 9.84 20.60
N ALA A 123 -2.98 10.41 21.64
CA ALA A 123 -3.47 11.63 22.26
C ALA A 123 -3.32 12.82 21.29
N VAL A 124 -4.35 13.66 21.18
CA VAL A 124 -4.33 14.85 20.31
C VAL A 124 -3.17 15.78 20.70
N GLY A 125 -2.38 16.20 19.71
CA GLY A 125 -1.19 17.01 19.89
C GLY A 125 0.10 16.21 20.13
N ALA A 126 0.02 14.89 20.34
CA ALA A 126 1.19 14.05 20.53
C ALA A 126 2.01 13.93 19.23
N LYS A 127 3.33 14.01 19.36
CA LYS A 127 4.27 13.63 18.31
C LYS A 127 4.59 12.16 18.48
N VAL A 128 4.36 11.38 17.44
CA VAL A 128 4.48 9.93 17.46
C VAL A 128 5.15 9.45 16.19
N HIS A 129 5.84 8.31 16.27
CA HIS A 129 6.34 7.63 15.09
C HIS A 129 5.39 6.47 14.74
N VAL A 130 4.68 6.59 13.62
CA VAL A 130 3.64 5.64 13.23
C VAL A 130 4.14 4.67 12.17
N GLY A 131 3.85 3.39 12.38
CA GLY A 131 3.95 2.34 11.38
C GLY A 131 2.56 1.99 10.87
N PHE A 132 2.36 2.01 9.56
CA PHE A 132 1.08 1.72 8.92
C PHE A 132 1.27 0.87 7.67
N LYS A 133 0.21 0.17 7.26
CA LYS A 133 0.21 -0.65 6.04
C LYS A 133 -1.00 -0.28 5.19
N LYS A 134 -0.89 -0.49 3.87
CA LYS A 134 -2.05 -0.43 2.99
C LYS A 134 -2.96 -1.62 3.27
N GLU A 135 -4.25 -1.36 3.46
CA GLU A 135 -5.26 -2.39 3.69
C GLU A 135 -6.55 -2.02 2.96
N GLY A 136 -6.89 -2.80 1.93
CA GLY A 136 -7.94 -2.44 0.96
C GLY A 136 -7.60 -1.12 0.25
N ASP A 137 -8.57 -0.20 0.26
CA ASP A 137 -8.44 1.15 -0.32
C ASP A 137 -7.82 2.18 0.65
N GLY A 138 -7.55 1.79 1.90
CA GLY A 138 -7.06 2.69 2.95
C GLY A 138 -5.71 2.30 3.53
N TYR A 139 -5.30 3.05 4.55
CA TYR A 139 -4.10 2.77 5.34
C TYR A 139 -4.48 2.58 6.80
N VAL A 140 -3.90 1.56 7.42
CA VAL A 140 -4.17 1.18 8.81
C VAL A 140 -2.89 1.23 9.62
N VAL A 141 -2.93 1.97 10.72
CA VAL A 141 -1.84 2.03 11.71
C VAL A 141 -1.73 0.68 12.41
N THR A 142 -0.53 0.12 12.37
CA THR A 142 -0.17 -1.16 12.99
C THR A 142 0.78 -0.99 14.16
N SER A 143 1.44 0.16 14.30
CA SER A 143 2.36 0.45 15.40
C SER A 143 2.47 1.94 15.65
N VAL A 144 2.62 2.32 16.92
CA VAL A 144 2.86 3.71 17.35
C VAL A 144 3.98 3.69 18.39
N LYS A 145 5.04 4.46 18.17
CA LYS A 145 6.18 4.61 19.08
C LYS A 145 6.24 6.04 19.60
#